data_AF-A0A9E3U0H8-F1
#
_entry.id   AF-A0A9E3U0H8-F1
#
_cell.length_a   1.000
_cell.length_b   1.000
_cell.length_c   1.000
_cell.angle_alpha   90.00
_cell.angle_beta   90.00
_cell.angle_gamma   90.00
#
_symmetry.space_group_name_H-M   'P 1'
#
loop_
_entity.id
_entity.type
_entity.pdbx_description
1 polymer ?
#
loop_
_entity_poly.entity_id
_entity_poly.type
_entity_poly.pdbx_seq_one_letter_code
_entity_poly.pdbx_strand_id
1 'polypeptide(L)'
;AAIDEFGNLHGHGAIYLVGGGDRLKRSRARLIEMIKLHKVTVVAIGNGTACREAEQLVADVLANELQGEEISYVIVNEAGASVYSTSPVGREELGQYEAAQRSAVSIGRRLLDPLSELVKINPANIGVGLYQHDMKAKHLQESLDAVVESCVNYVGVDLNTASPSLLSYVSGLNQLTARRVYEYRQQHGPFATREQLREVPGVGEATFVQAAGFLKIAGGDNPLDGTWIHPESYDAARGVLERLGGSVEELAAQVQRVQGEIARRRRQVAAFAEGLHPTPQEEPAQEQAVAVAEAAPPTDTEPPVAAATETDQQAAASEPAPELPSAEPEAAAEADAATPAVESTAEPAAEAVVESTPEAEAPAEPSPAAPIETPATEDAAAVAQAEEEAAAEATPAWEVTTRAAEADASQLAAELGIGEMLCRDILTSLTRPGRDPREDLPPPLFRREILKLEDLKPGMQLAGTVLNVVDFGAFVDIGLHDTGLVHISRLADHFIKDPHEVVGVGDTLHVWVTGVDKARRRVSLTAIAPGTEKPAPPRRRGKRPPAEGAAKPAERPARQDRNKGQSRRGEKRDRGGKGDRGRKESPPPRSKTFTLQPKTKAAPKLSKAMKEGRAPLRTFGD
;
A
#
# COMPACT_ATOMS: atom_id res chain seq x y z
N ALA A 1 1.33 -16.36 7.19
CA ALA A 1 1.63 -17.47 6.26
C ALA A 1 3.04 -17.26 5.72
N ALA A 2 3.76 -18.31 5.35
CA ALA A 2 5.05 -18.22 4.67
C ALA A 2 4.82 -18.57 3.18
N ILE A 3 5.20 -17.65 2.29
CA ILE A 3 5.09 -17.80 0.84
C ILE A 3 6.46 -17.60 0.19
N ASP A 4 6.66 -18.16 -1.00
CA ASP A 4 7.84 -17.89 -1.83
C ASP A 4 7.67 -16.65 -2.72
N GLU A 5 8.71 -16.31 -3.49
CA GLU A 5 8.71 -15.19 -4.43
C GLU A 5 7.70 -15.32 -5.58
N PHE A 6 7.12 -16.52 -5.77
CA PHE A 6 6.08 -16.80 -6.76
C PHE A 6 4.67 -16.76 -6.14
N GLY A 7 4.55 -16.59 -4.81
CA GLY A 7 3.29 -16.53 -4.08
C GLY A 7 2.66 -17.89 -3.79
N ASN A 8 3.42 -18.98 -3.82
CA ASN A 8 2.99 -20.32 -3.36
C ASN A 8 3.05 -20.41 -1.83
N LEU A 9 2.16 -21.19 -1.22
CA LEU A 9 2.11 -21.36 0.24
C LEU A 9 3.00 -22.52 0.71
N HIS A 10 4.11 -22.19 1.37
CA HIS A 10 5.06 -23.18 1.93
C HIS A 10 4.73 -23.58 3.38
N GLY A 11 4.06 -22.72 4.15
CA GLY A 11 3.68 -23.05 5.52
C GLY A 11 2.73 -22.05 6.18
N HIS A 12 1.97 -22.52 7.16
CA HIS A 12 1.08 -21.69 7.96
C HIS A 12 1.09 -22.07 9.45
N GLY A 13 0.47 -21.20 10.25
CA GLY A 13 0.34 -21.32 11.69
C GLY A 13 -0.47 -20.16 12.23
N ALA A 14 -1.01 -20.32 13.43
CA ALA A 14 -1.66 -19.25 14.18
C ALA A 14 -0.74 -18.79 15.32
N ILE A 15 -0.65 -17.48 15.52
CA ILE A 15 0.00 -16.85 16.67
C ILE A 15 -1.01 -15.96 17.40
N TYR A 16 -0.83 -15.77 18.71
CA TYR A 16 -1.76 -15.03 19.54
C TYR A 16 -1.08 -13.79 20.12
N LEU A 17 -1.44 -12.62 19.57
CA LEU A 17 -0.90 -11.32 19.96
C LEU A 17 -1.28 -10.93 21.40
N VAL A 18 -2.41 -11.45 21.91
CA VAL A 18 -2.97 -11.09 23.22
C VAL A 18 -3.19 -12.34 24.08
N GLY A 19 -2.74 -12.28 25.34
CA GLY A 19 -2.94 -13.32 26.36
C GLY A 19 -1.92 -13.26 27.48
N GLY A 20 -2.01 -14.19 28.43
CA GLY A 20 -0.99 -14.37 29.47
C GLY A 20 0.38 -14.76 28.89
N GLY A 21 1.46 -14.43 29.62
CA GLY A 21 2.84 -14.44 29.09
C GLY A 21 3.27 -15.71 28.36
N ASP A 22 2.88 -16.91 28.81
CA ASP A 22 3.28 -18.15 28.15
C ASP A 22 2.61 -18.37 26.79
N ARG A 23 1.44 -17.75 26.52
CA ARG A 23 0.84 -17.72 25.19
C ARG A 23 1.61 -16.81 24.24
N LEU A 24 2.14 -15.70 24.75
CA LEU A 24 3.00 -14.79 23.98
C LEU A 24 4.37 -15.43 23.70
N LYS A 25 5.00 -16.09 24.69
CA LYS A 25 6.25 -16.87 24.51
C LYS A 25 6.11 -17.92 23.42
N ARG A 26 5.03 -18.72 23.43
CA ARG A 26 4.74 -19.71 22.36
C ARG A 26 4.53 -19.04 21.00
N SER A 27 3.95 -17.85 20.96
CA SER A 27 3.74 -17.09 19.73
C SER A 27 5.06 -16.55 19.15
N ARG A 28 5.95 -16.02 19.99
CA ARG A 28 7.33 -15.62 19.60
C ARG A 28 8.12 -16.82 19.07
N ALA A 29 8.11 -17.94 19.82
CA ALA A 29 8.79 -19.17 19.41
C ALA A 29 8.28 -19.71 18.05
N ARG A 30 6.96 -19.73 17.81
CA ARG A 30 6.38 -20.20 16.53
C ARG A 30 6.67 -19.23 15.37
N LEU A 31 6.76 -17.92 15.63
CA LEU A 31 7.16 -16.94 14.63
C LEU A 31 8.63 -17.16 14.21
N ILE A 32 9.53 -17.30 15.19
CA ILE A 32 10.96 -17.60 14.97
C ILE A 32 11.15 -18.92 14.22
N GLU A 33 10.41 -19.98 14.62
CA GLU A 33 10.41 -21.27 13.95
C GLU A 33 10.01 -21.15 12.47
N MET A 34 8.89 -20.48 12.16
CA MET A 34 8.44 -20.29 10.78
C MET A 34 9.41 -19.44 9.94
N ILE A 35 9.98 -18.39 10.53
CA ILE A 35 10.98 -17.54 9.87
C ILE A 35 12.19 -18.37 9.45
N LYS A 36 12.78 -19.14 10.38
CA LYS A 36 13.99 -19.92 10.12
C LYS A 36 13.75 -21.14 9.23
N LEU A 37 12.60 -21.81 9.39
CA LEU A 37 12.22 -22.97 8.56
C LEU A 37 12.02 -22.59 7.08
N HIS A 38 11.39 -21.46 6.81
CA HIS A 38 11.08 -21.00 5.45
C HIS A 38 12.03 -19.91 4.93
N LYS A 39 13.09 -19.56 5.68
CA LYS A 39 14.09 -18.53 5.33
C LYS A 39 13.46 -17.17 4.97
N VAL A 40 12.49 -16.72 5.78
CA VAL A 40 11.68 -15.53 5.50
C VAL A 40 12.51 -14.25 5.71
N THR A 41 12.74 -13.49 4.64
CA THR A 41 13.46 -12.20 4.65
C THR A 41 12.54 -10.99 4.91
N VAL A 42 11.22 -11.13 4.68
CA VAL A 42 10.25 -10.03 4.85
C VAL A 42 8.95 -10.51 5.48
N VAL A 43 8.50 -9.82 6.52
CA VAL A 43 7.22 -10.07 7.22
C VAL A 43 6.17 -9.04 6.80
N ALA A 44 5.23 -9.45 5.94
CA ALA A 44 4.07 -8.62 5.58
C ALA A 44 3.02 -8.63 6.70
N ILE A 45 2.64 -7.45 7.19
CA ILE A 45 1.65 -7.25 8.26
C ILE A 45 0.44 -6.50 7.70
N GLY A 46 -0.77 -7.05 7.90
CA GLY A 46 -2.01 -6.38 7.49
C GLY A 46 -2.29 -5.13 8.34
N ASN A 47 -2.71 -4.04 7.70
CA ASN A 47 -2.99 -2.75 8.36
C ASN A 47 -4.33 -2.70 9.14
N GLY A 48 -4.98 -3.84 9.40
CA GLY A 48 -6.29 -3.93 10.03
C GLY A 48 -6.29 -3.96 11.57
N THR A 49 -7.14 -4.84 12.13
CA THR A 49 -7.34 -4.92 13.59
C THR A 49 -6.13 -5.55 14.28
N ALA A 50 -5.67 -4.93 15.37
CA ALA A 50 -4.47 -5.32 16.13
C ALA A 50 -3.16 -5.27 15.32
N CYS A 51 -3.10 -4.47 14.24
CA CYS A 51 -1.91 -4.32 13.40
C CYS A 51 -0.68 -3.79 14.18
N ARG A 52 -0.90 -2.92 15.18
CA ARG A 52 0.14 -2.34 16.04
C ARG A 52 0.71 -3.36 17.02
N GLU A 53 -0.13 -4.24 17.54
CA GLU A 53 0.25 -5.35 18.41
C GLU A 53 0.98 -6.45 17.62
N ALA A 54 0.63 -6.64 16.34
CA ALA A 54 1.39 -7.48 15.42
C ALA A 54 2.75 -6.84 15.08
N GLU A 55 2.78 -5.54 14.77
CA GLU A 55 4.00 -4.77 14.51
C GLU A 55 4.96 -4.85 15.70
N GLN A 56 4.47 -4.62 16.92
CA GLN A 56 5.28 -4.72 18.14
C GLN A 56 5.83 -6.12 18.35
N LEU A 57 5.02 -7.17 18.16
CA LEU A 57 5.49 -8.55 18.32
C LEU A 57 6.57 -8.92 17.31
N VAL A 58 6.43 -8.47 16.06
CA VAL A 58 7.41 -8.72 15.00
C VAL A 58 8.69 -7.92 15.25
N ALA A 59 8.59 -6.60 15.46
CA ALA A 59 9.73 -5.73 15.73
C ALA A 59 10.51 -6.16 16.99
N ASP A 60 9.81 -6.54 18.07
CA ASP A 60 10.43 -7.14 19.26
C ASP A 60 11.29 -8.37 18.92
N VAL A 61 10.73 -9.30 18.12
CA VAL A 61 11.39 -10.56 17.75
C VAL A 61 12.57 -10.32 16.81
N LEU A 62 12.46 -9.36 15.88
CA LEU A 62 13.57 -8.93 15.03
C LEU A 62 14.70 -8.28 15.84
N ALA A 63 14.35 -7.40 16.78
CA ALA A 63 15.31 -6.61 17.56
C ALA A 63 16.00 -7.39 18.70
N ASN A 64 15.45 -8.52 19.16
CA ASN A 64 15.99 -9.27 20.31
C ASN A 64 16.34 -10.74 19.97
N GLU A 65 15.45 -11.48 19.29
CA GLU A 65 15.64 -12.91 19.05
C GLU A 65 16.26 -13.25 17.67
N LEU A 66 16.29 -12.30 16.73
CA LEU A 66 16.82 -12.45 15.37
C LEU A 66 17.87 -11.38 15.02
N GLN A 67 18.60 -10.90 16.03
CA GLN A 67 19.73 -9.99 15.86
C GLN A 67 20.77 -10.59 14.89
N GLY A 68 21.13 -9.83 13.85
CA GLY A 68 22.08 -10.25 12.82
C GLY A 68 21.48 -10.96 11.60
N GLU A 69 20.17 -11.28 11.57
CA GLU A 69 19.51 -11.78 10.35
C GLU A 69 18.97 -10.61 9.49
N GLU A 70 19.13 -10.68 8.16
CA GLU A 70 18.66 -9.66 7.20
C GLU A 70 17.14 -9.73 6.94
N ILE A 71 16.38 -9.51 8.01
CA ILE A 71 14.92 -9.63 8.01
C ILE A 71 14.30 -8.28 8.33
N SER A 72 13.28 -7.91 7.54
CA SER A 72 12.47 -6.71 7.74
C SER A 72 10.98 -7.05 7.86
N TYR A 73 10.17 -6.06 8.21
CA TYR A 73 8.72 -6.12 8.13
C TYR A 73 8.18 -4.93 7.33
N VAL A 74 6.95 -5.07 6.82
CA VAL A 74 6.27 -4.04 6.03
C VAL A 74 4.77 -4.06 6.30
N ILE A 75 4.17 -2.87 6.41
CA ILE A 75 2.72 -2.72 6.57
C ILE A 75 2.05 -2.75 5.20
N VAL A 76 1.08 -3.64 5.02
CA VAL A 76 0.38 -3.88 3.75
C VAL A 76 -1.12 -3.63 3.92
N ASN A 77 -1.74 -3.00 2.92
CA ASN A 77 -3.18 -2.77 2.91
C ASN A 77 -3.95 -4.10 2.82
N GLU A 78 -4.72 -4.47 3.85
CA GLU A 78 -5.51 -5.71 3.90
C GLU A 78 -6.94 -5.57 3.35
N ALA A 79 -7.35 -4.38 2.90
CA ALA A 79 -8.72 -4.11 2.45
C ALA A 79 -9.22 -5.15 1.43
N GLY A 80 -10.35 -5.79 1.74
CA GLY A 80 -10.94 -6.85 0.90
C GLY A 80 -10.25 -8.23 0.97
N ALA A 81 -9.19 -8.44 1.76
CA ALA A 81 -8.55 -9.77 1.89
C ALA A 81 -9.52 -10.83 2.48
N SER A 82 -10.38 -10.42 3.41
CA SER A 82 -11.49 -11.23 3.93
C SER A 82 -12.52 -11.58 2.85
N VAL A 83 -12.79 -10.65 1.92
CA VAL A 83 -13.69 -10.85 0.77
C VAL A 83 -13.07 -11.83 -0.23
N TYR A 84 -11.78 -11.69 -0.57
CA TYR A 84 -11.05 -12.69 -1.36
C TYR A 84 -11.12 -14.08 -0.70
N SER A 85 -10.86 -14.17 0.61
CA SER A 85 -10.82 -15.44 1.34
C SER A 85 -12.14 -16.22 1.38
N THR A 86 -13.25 -15.54 1.06
CA THR A 86 -14.61 -16.07 1.00
C THR A 86 -15.24 -16.00 -0.40
N SER A 87 -14.49 -15.56 -1.41
CA SER A 87 -14.93 -15.48 -2.82
C SER A 87 -14.87 -16.85 -3.53
N PRO A 88 -15.47 -16.99 -4.72
CA PRO A 88 -15.23 -18.16 -5.59
C PRO A 88 -13.76 -18.30 -5.96
N VAL A 89 -13.08 -17.21 -6.34
CA VAL A 89 -11.66 -17.20 -6.75
C VAL A 89 -10.75 -17.67 -5.62
N GLY A 90 -10.97 -17.23 -4.37
CA GLY A 90 -10.21 -17.71 -3.23
C GLY A 90 -10.42 -19.20 -2.94
N ARG A 91 -11.63 -19.74 -3.20
CA ARG A 91 -11.89 -21.18 -3.11
C ARG A 91 -11.32 -21.97 -4.28
N GLU A 92 -11.18 -21.37 -5.46
CA GLU A 92 -10.56 -21.99 -6.64
C GLU A 92 -9.03 -22.07 -6.47
N GLU A 93 -8.38 -20.98 -6.05
CA GLU A 93 -6.91 -20.95 -5.85
C GLU A 93 -6.43 -21.73 -4.62
N LEU A 94 -7.20 -21.73 -3.53
CA LEU A 94 -6.76 -22.15 -2.19
C LEU A 94 -7.89 -22.87 -1.43
N GLY A 95 -8.68 -23.71 -2.11
CA GLY A 95 -9.87 -24.38 -1.57
C GLY A 95 -9.62 -25.25 -0.32
N GLN A 96 -8.44 -25.88 -0.23
CA GLN A 96 -8.00 -26.73 0.87
C GLN A 96 -7.66 -25.97 2.17
N TYR A 97 -7.58 -24.64 2.12
CA TYR A 97 -7.21 -23.79 3.25
C TYR A 97 -8.41 -23.06 3.87
N GLU A 98 -8.31 -22.68 5.14
CA GLU A 98 -9.34 -21.90 5.81
C GLU A 98 -9.36 -20.42 5.34
N ALA A 99 -10.47 -19.72 5.55
CA ALA A 99 -10.59 -18.30 5.19
C ALA A 99 -9.50 -17.42 5.84
N ALA A 100 -9.15 -17.66 7.12
CA ALA A 100 -8.06 -16.93 7.78
C ALA A 100 -6.70 -17.16 7.09
N GLN A 101 -6.44 -18.39 6.64
CA GLN A 101 -5.20 -18.79 5.95
C GLN A 101 -5.14 -18.16 4.56
N ARG A 102 -6.25 -18.20 3.80
CA ARG A 102 -6.37 -17.50 2.50
C ARG A 102 -6.20 -15.99 2.60
N SER A 103 -6.78 -15.37 3.63
CA SER A 103 -6.61 -13.93 3.89
C SER A 103 -5.14 -13.57 4.15
N ALA A 104 -4.43 -14.41 4.93
CA ALA A 104 -3.00 -14.23 5.19
C ALA A 104 -2.11 -14.44 3.95
N VAL A 105 -2.49 -15.33 3.02
CA VAL A 105 -1.80 -15.48 1.72
C VAL A 105 -2.03 -14.24 0.85
N SER A 106 -3.25 -13.70 0.80
CA SER A 106 -3.56 -12.49 0.04
C SER A 106 -2.74 -11.28 0.52
N ILE A 107 -2.59 -11.10 1.84
CA ILE A 107 -1.74 -10.04 2.42
C ILE A 107 -0.28 -10.18 1.96
N GLY A 108 0.27 -11.40 1.93
CA GLY A 108 1.62 -11.65 1.41
C GLY A 108 1.74 -11.39 -0.10
N ARG A 109 0.78 -11.88 -0.90
CA ARG A 109 0.79 -11.71 -2.36
C ARG A 109 0.67 -10.24 -2.80
N ARG A 110 -0.03 -9.40 -2.04
CA ARG A 110 -0.09 -7.95 -2.25
C ARG A 110 1.26 -7.25 -2.12
N LEU A 111 2.23 -7.82 -1.39
CA LEU A 111 3.60 -7.28 -1.36
C LEU A 111 4.38 -7.63 -2.64
N LEU A 112 4.16 -8.82 -3.20
CA LEU A 112 4.82 -9.29 -4.41
C LEU A 112 4.29 -8.57 -5.67
N ASP A 113 2.96 -8.47 -5.80
CA ASP A 113 2.30 -7.64 -6.80
C ASP A 113 0.91 -7.17 -6.29
N PRO A 114 0.78 -5.89 -5.88
CA PRO A 114 -0.50 -5.33 -5.44
C PRO A 114 -1.58 -5.42 -6.51
N LEU A 115 -1.23 -5.22 -7.79
CA LEU A 115 -2.20 -5.16 -8.88
C LEU A 115 -2.77 -6.55 -9.16
N SER A 116 -1.89 -7.54 -9.37
CA SER A 116 -2.27 -8.92 -9.71
C SER A 116 -3.09 -9.63 -8.62
N GLU A 117 -2.99 -9.19 -7.36
CA GLU A 117 -3.77 -9.73 -6.24
C GLU A 117 -5.05 -8.92 -5.94
N LEU A 118 -5.05 -7.58 -6.09
CA LEU A 118 -6.25 -6.77 -5.85
C LEU A 118 -7.34 -6.96 -6.91
N VAL A 119 -6.99 -7.22 -8.18
CA VAL A 119 -7.97 -7.51 -9.26
C VAL A 119 -8.79 -8.79 -9.05
N LYS A 120 -8.43 -9.63 -8.06
CA LYS A 120 -9.20 -10.82 -7.67
C LYS A 120 -10.41 -10.49 -6.78
N ILE A 121 -10.57 -9.23 -6.39
CA ILE A 121 -11.63 -8.73 -5.51
C ILE A 121 -12.51 -7.78 -6.33
N ASN A 122 -13.84 -7.90 -6.21
CA ASN A 122 -14.74 -6.91 -6.80
C ASN A 122 -14.40 -5.51 -6.27
N PRO A 123 -14.10 -4.50 -7.11
CA PRO A 123 -13.55 -3.23 -6.63
C PRO A 123 -14.44 -2.49 -5.62
N ALA A 124 -15.77 -2.60 -5.71
CA ALA A 124 -16.69 -1.99 -4.74
C ALA A 124 -16.61 -2.59 -3.33
N ASN A 125 -16.00 -3.78 -3.18
CA ASN A 125 -15.69 -4.43 -1.91
C ASN A 125 -14.28 -4.12 -1.37
N ILE A 126 -13.47 -3.37 -2.13
CA ILE A 126 -12.22 -2.79 -1.60
C ILE A 126 -12.59 -1.56 -0.77
N GLY A 127 -12.03 -1.46 0.44
CA GLY A 127 -12.27 -0.34 1.35
C GLY A 127 -11.52 0.92 0.89
N VAL A 128 -12.19 1.75 0.08
CA VAL A 128 -11.64 3.00 -0.49
C VAL A 128 -12.19 4.27 0.18
N GLY A 129 -13.25 4.18 1.00
CA GLY A 129 -13.76 5.34 1.72
C GLY A 129 -14.81 5.03 2.79
N LEU A 130 -14.83 5.82 3.87
CA LEU A 130 -15.68 5.63 5.06
C LEU A 130 -17.16 5.44 4.73
N TYR A 131 -17.69 6.23 3.81
CA TYR A 131 -19.11 6.27 3.43
C TYR A 131 -19.40 5.56 2.10
N GLN A 132 -18.54 4.62 1.65
CA GLN A 132 -18.75 3.93 0.36
C GLN A 132 -20.06 3.14 0.28
N HIS A 133 -20.59 2.71 1.44
CA HIS A 133 -21.88 2.02 1.55
C HIS A 133 -23.10 2.95 1.41
N ASP A 134 -22.95 4.26 1.62
CA ASP A 134 -24.01 5.26 1.39
C ASP A 134 -24.10 5.68 -0.09
N MET A 135 -23.11 5.31 -0.91
CA MET A 135 -23.11 5.58 -2.35
C MET A 135 -23.98 4.58 -3.11
N LYS A 136 -24.46 4.99 -4.30
CA LYS A 136 -25.17 4.08 -5.21
C LYS A 136 -24.20 3.00 -5.69
N ALA A 137 -24.36 1.76 -5.20
CA ALA A 137 -23.49 0.63 -5.50
C ALA A 137 -23.11 0.50 -6.99
N LYS A 138 -24.06 0.65 -7.91
CA LYS A 138 -23.79 0.65 -9.35
C LYS A 138 -22.82 1.76 -9.81
N HIS A 139 -23.02 3.00 -9.35
CA HIS A 139 -22.13 4.12 -9.72
C HIS A 139 -20.73 3.95 -9.11
N LEU A 140 -20.67 3.43 -7.87
CA LEU A 140 -19.40 3.12 -7.20
C LEU A 140 -18.64 2.03 -7.97
N GLN A 141 -19.33 0.96 -8.37
CA GLN A 141 -18.75 -0.10 -9.18
C GLN A 141 -18.27 0.42 -10.53
N GLU A 142 -19.12 1.10 -11.31
CA GLU A 142 -18.75 1.66 -12.63
C GLU A 142 -17.53 2.61 -12.53
N SER A 143 -17.42 3.39 -11.45
CA SER A 143 -16.27 4.28 -11.24
C SER A 143 -15.00 3.56 -10.80
N LEU A 144 -15.09 2.43 -10.10
CA LEU A 144 -13.92 1.69 -9.61
C LEU A 144 -13.43 0.65 -10.62
N ASP A 145 -14.33 -0.04 -11.33
CA ASP A 145 -13.96 -0.92 -12.45
C ASP A 145 -13.22 -0.12 -13.54
N ALA A 146 -13.62 1.13 -13.84
CA ALA A 146 -12.92 2.01 -14.77
C ALA A 146 -11.52 2.45 -14.28
N VAL A 147 -11.31 2.63 -12.97
CA VAL A 147 -9.98 2.89 -12.40
C VAL A 147 -9.10 1.64 -12.49
N VAL A 148 -9.65 0.46 -12.22
CA VAL A 148 -8.92 -0.80 -12.33
C VAL A 148 -8.54 -1.09 -13.79
N GLU A 149 -9.45 -0.92 -14.75
CA GLU A 149 -9.17 -1.02 -16.18
C GLU A 149 -8.04 -0.03 -16.58
N SER A 150 -8.12 1.23 -16.14
CA SER A 150 -7.08 2.22 -16.44
C SER A 150 -5.71 1.82 -15.87
N CYS A 151 -5.64 1.34 -14.63
CA CYS A 151 -4.40 0.87 -14.00
C CYS A 151 -3.83 -0.38 -14.70
N VAL A 152 -4.67 -1.37 -15.02
CA VAL A 152 -4.26 -2.63 -15.65
C VAL A 152 -3.70 -2.38 -17.05
N ASN A 153 -4.35 -1.54 -17.85
CA ASN A 153 -3.90 -1.24 -19.22
C ASN A 153 -2.71 -0.27 -19.25
N TYR A 154 -2.59 0.66 -18.28
CA TYR A 154 -1.40 1.50 -18.15
C TYR A 154 -0.14 0.69 -17.82
N VAL A 155 -0.23 -0.22 -16.85
CA VAL A 155 0.87 -1.12 -16.47
C VAL A 155 1.14 -2.16 -17.56
N GLY A 156 0.11 -2.67 -18.23
CA GLY A 156 0.18 -3.74 -19.21
C GLY A 156 0.46 -5.11 -18.58
N VAL A 157 0.02 -6.18 -19.24
CA VAL A 157 -0.16 -7.51 -18.65
C VAL A 157 0.63 -8.56 -19.42
N ASP A 158 1.45 -9.37 -18.74
CA ASP A 158 2.13 -10.51 -19.35
C ASP A 158 1.11 -11.62 -19.68
N LEU A 159 0.98 -11.95 -20.96
CA LEU A 159 0.00 -12.88 -21.49
C LEU A 159 0.21 -14.32 -21.00
N ASN A 160 1.47 -14.70 -20.70
CA ASN A 160 1.86 -16.04 -20.32
C ASN A 160 1.80 -16.27 -18.79
N THR A 161 1.99 -15.23 -17.97
CA THR A 161 1.93 -15.38 -16.50
C THR A 161 0.60 -14.94 -15.88
N ALA A 162 -0.12 -13.99 -16.47
CA ALA A 162 -1.28 -13.35 -15.83
C ALA A 162 -2.42 -14.30 -15.46
N SER A 163 -3.17 -13.93 -14.41
CA SER A 163 -4.38 -14.65 -13.97
C SER A 163 -5.60 -14.30 -14.85
N PRO A 164 -6.63 -15.17 -14.90
CA PRO A 164 -7.90 -14.84 -15.57
C PRO A 164 -8.55 -13.56 -15.02
N SER A 165 -8.38 -13.26 -13.72
CA SER A 165 -8.86 -12.01 -13.11
C SER A 165 -8.16 -10.78 -13.69
N LEU A 166 -6.82 -10.80 -13.78
CA LEU A 166 -6.04 -9.70 -14.34
C LEU A 166 -6.33 -9.50 -15.84
N LEU A 167 -6.36 -10.60 -16.60
CA LEU A 167 -6.72 -10.59 -18.03
C LEU A 167 -8.14 -10.07 -18.27
N SER A 168 -9.07 -10.21 -17.33
CA SER A 168 -10.46 -9.73 -17.49
C SER A 168 -10.62 -8.21 -17.41
N TYR A 169 -9.57 -7.48 -17.01
CA TYR A 169 -9.49 -6.01 -17.00
C TYR A 169 -8.62 -5.43 -18.13
N VAL A 170 -8.08 -6.27 -19.02
CA VAL A 170 -7.39 -5.82 -20.25
C VAL A 170 -8.43 -5.34 -21.26
N SER A 171 -8.17 -4.20 -21.91
CA SER A 171 -9.11 -3.59 -22.85
C SER A 171 -9.49 -4.54 -23.99
N GLY A 172 -10.77 -4.57 -24.35
CA GLY A 172 -11.34 -5.52 -25.31
C GLY A 172 -11.56 -6.95 -24.77
N LEU A 173 -10.90 -7.37 -23.70
CA LEU A 173 -11.17 -8.65 -23.03
C LEU A 173 -12.35 -8.54 -22.04
N ASN A 174 -12.79 -9.69 -21.55
CA ASN A 174 -13.80 -9.83 -20.51
C ASN A 174 -13.57 -11.17 -19.79
N GLN A 175 -14.34 -11.46 -18.73
CA GLN A 175 -14.17 -12.68 -17.93
C GLN A 175 -14.16 -13.99 -18.75
N LEU A 176 -14.97 -14.08 -19.82
CA LEU A 176 -15.04 -15.28 -20.66
C LEU A 176 -13.85 -15.40 -21.61
N THR A 177 -13.44 -14.31 -22.27
CA THR A 177 -12.26 -14.35 -23.15
C THR A 177 -10.96 -14.49 -22.35
N ALA A 178 -10.85 -13.84 -21.18
CA ALA A 178 -9.73 -14.01 -20.25
C ALA A 178 -9.59 -15.45 -19.74
N ARG A 179 -10.69 -16.12 -19.39
CA ARG A 179 -10.70 -17.54 -19.03
C ARG A 179 -10.22 -18.41 -20.21
N ARG A 180 -10.66 -18.12 -21.43
CA ARG A 180 -10.24 -18.87 -22.64
C ARG A 180 -8.78 -18.62 -23.05
N VAL A 181 -8.24 -17.42 -22.85
CA VAL A 181 -6.81 -17.13 -23.05
C VAL A 181 -5.96 -17.99 -22.11
N TYR A 182 -6.36 -18.07 -20.84
CA TYR A 182 -5.73 -18.96 -19.86
C TYR A 182 -5.87 -20.44 -20.27
N GLU A 183 -7.08 -20.90 -20.61
CA GLU A 183 -7.32 -22.29 -21.00
C GLU A 183 -6.59 -22.68 -22.30
N TYR A 184 -6.46 -21.77 -23.26
CA TYR A 184 -5.67 -21.98 -24.48
C TYR A 184 -4.19 -22.20 -24.15
N ARG A 185 -3.56 -21.35 -23.33
CA ARG A 185 -2.13 -21.52 -22.99
C ARG A 185 -1.85 -22.77 -22.15
N GLN A 186 -2.80 -23.19 -21.31
CA GLN A 186 -2.69 -24.46 -20.59
C GLN A 186 -2.78 -25.70 -21.50
N GLN A 187 -3.31 -25.56 -22.73
CA GLN A 187 -3.47 -26.65 -23.71
C GLN A 187 -2.40 -26.64 -24.81
N HIS A 188 -1.96 -25.46 -25.25
CA HIS A 188 -1.06 -25.28 -26.41
C HIS A 188 0.37 -24.88 -26.00
N GLY A 189 0.59 -24.53 -24.73
CA GLY A 189 1.84 -23.94 -24.24
C GLY A 189 1.79 -22.40 -24.20
N PRO A 190 2.90 -21.74 -23.83
CA PRO A 190 2.97 -20.28 -23.82
C PRO A 190 2.80 -19.70 -25.24
N PHE A 191 2.18 -18.53 -25.32
CA PHE A 191 2.15 -17.72 -26.53
C PHE A 191 3.58 -17.25 -26.86
N ALA A 192 4.00 -17.47 -28.10
CA ALA A 192 5.28 -17.03 -28.64
C ALA A 192 5.17 -15.68 -29.36
N THR A 193 3.99 -15.37 -29.93
CA THR A 193 3.68 -14.07 -30.53
C THR A 193 2.27 -13.59 -30.16
N ARG A 194 2.05 -12.27 -30.20
CA ARG A 194 0.74 -11.65 -29.99
C ARG A 194 -0.28 -12.17 -31.00
N GLU A 195 0.12 -12.39 -32.25
CA GLU A 195 -0.74 -12.84 -33.35
C GLU A 195 -1.55 -14.10 -33.02
N GLN A 196 -0.96 -15.05 -32.26
CA GLN A 196 -1.61 -16.28 -31.80
C GLN A 196 -2.83 -16.04 -30.91
N LEU A 197 -2.98 -14.85 -30.31
CA LEU A 197 -4.19 -14.49 -29.55
C LEU A 197 -5.46 -14.57 -30.42
N ARG A 198 -5.36 -14.39 -31.75
CA ARG A 198 -6.47 -14.57 -32.71
C ARG A 198 -6.98 -16.02 -32.81
N GLU A 199 -6.19 -17.00 -32.38
CA GLU A 199 -6.59 -18.41 -32.35
C GLU A 199 -7.47 -18.75 -31.14
N VAL A 200 -7.47 -17.90 -30.11
CA VAL A 200 -8.24 -18.10 -28.88
C VAL A 200 -9.74 -17.95 -29.18
N PRO A 201 -10.58 -18.97 -28.90
CA PRO A 201 -11.99 -18.94 -29.30
C PRO A 201 -12.76 -17.72 -28.75
N GLY A 202 -13.18 -16.82 -29.65
CA GLY A 202 -13.91 -15.60 -29.30
C GLY A 202 -13.06 -14.33 -29.19
N VAL A 203 -11.74 -14.41 -29.41
CA VAL A 203 -10.93 -13.23 -29.75
C VAL A 203 -11.06 -13.00 -31.25
N GLY A 204 -11.95 -12.09 -31.65
CA GLY A 204 -12.03 -11.63 -33.04
C GLY A 204 -11.01 -10.52 -33.33
N GLU A 205 -10.88 -10.10 -34.59
CA GLU A 205 -9.94 -9.03 -35.00
C GLU A 205 -10.12 -7.75 -34.18
N ALA A 206 -11.37 -7.33 -33.93
CA ALA A 206 -11.65 -6.17 -33.09
C ALA A 206 -11.22 -6.37 -31.62
N THR A 207 -11.30 -7.58 -31.08
CA THR A 207 -10.80 -7.91 -29.74
C THR A 207 -9.28 -7.88 -29.71
N PHE A 208 -8.61 -8.42 -30.74
CA PHE A 208 -7.16 -8.37 -30.89
C PHE A 208 -6.66 -6.92 -30.92
N VAL A 209 -7.21 -6.07 -31.81
CA VAL A 209 -6.82 -4.66 -31.97
C VAL A 209 -7.09 -3.79 -30.73
N GLN A 210 -7.95 -4.21 -29.80
CA GLN A 210 -8.13 -3.52 -28.51
C GLN A 210 -7.22 -4.06 -27.40
N ALA A 211 -6.86 -5.35 -27.42
CA ALA A 211 -6.08 -5.99 -26.36
C ALA A 211 -4.55 -6.00 -26.61
N ALA A 212 -4.12 -6.12 -27.86
CA ALA A 212 -2.74 -6.49 -28.20
C ALA A 212 -1.68 -5.47 -27.75
N GLY A 213 -2.01 -4.18 -27.65
CA GLY A 213 -1.07 -3.15 -27.17
C GLY A 213 -0.79 -3.22 -25.66
N PHE A 214 -1.73 -3.80 -24.89
CA PHE A 214 -1.64 -3.92 -23.44
C PHE A 214 -1.13 -5.29 -22.98
N LEU A 215 -1.25 -6.31 -23.83
CA LEU A 215 -0.72 -7.66 -23.60
C LEU A 215 0.75 -7.74 -24.03
N LYS A 216 1.63 -8.25 -23.17
CA LYS A 216 3.07 -8.40 -23.43
C LYS A 216 3.48 -9.87 -23.44
N ILE A 217 4.56 -10.18 -24.16
CA ILE A 217 5.18 -11.51 -24.15
C ILE A 217 6.66 -11.34 -23.82
N ALA A 218 7.05 -11.72 -22.61
CA ALA A 218 8.45 -11.80 -22.22
C ALA A 218 9.14 -12.97 -22.94
N GLY A 219 10.18 -12.67 -23.73
CA GLY A 219 10.98 -13.70 -24.44
C GLY A 219 10.28 -14.37 -25.63
N GLY A 220 9.26 -13.74 -26.23
CA GLY A 220 8.60 -14.23 -27.44
C GLY A 220 9.45 -14.11 -28.72
N ASP A 221 8.98 -14.73 -29.81
CA ASP A 221 9.67 -14.76 -31.12
C ASP A 221 9.79 -13.36 -31.75
N ASN A 222 8.88 -12.45 -31.42
CA ASN A 222 8.90 -11.06 -31.85
C ASN A 222 9.26 -10.14 -30.67
N PRO A 223 10.47 -9.54 -30.63
CA PRO A 223 10.90 -8.66 -29.55
C PRO A 223 10.02 -7.43 -29.30
N LEU A 224 9.26 -6.96 -30.31
CA LEU A 224 8.32 -5.85 -30.14
C LEU A 224 7.13 -6.22 -29.24
N ASP A 225 6.81 -7.52 -29.09
CA ASP A 225 5.75 -8.01 -28.21
C ASP A 225 6.08 -7.81 -26.71
N GLY A 226 7.35 -7.54 -26.37
CA GLY A 226 7.78 -7.14 -25.03
C GLY A 226 7.59 -5.64 -24.72
N THR A 227 7.08 -4.85 -25.67
CA THR A 227 6.96 -3.37 -25.59
C THR A 227 5.50 -2.90 -25.63
N TRP A 228 5.27 -1.60 -25.38
CA TRP A 228 3.94 -0.96 -25.55
C TRP A 228 3.59 -0.64 -27.02
N ILE A 229 4.49 -0.91 -27.97
CA ILE A 229 4.24 -0.68 -29.39
C ILE A 229 3.16 -1.67 -29.84
N HIS A 230 2.07 -1.15 -30.43
CA HIS A 230 0.96 -1.96 -30.92
C HIS A 230 1.32 -2.65 -32.26
N PRO A 231 0.88 -3.90 -32.56
CA PRO A 231 1.23 -4.59 -33.81
C PRO A 231 0.96 -3.84 -35.12
N GLU A 232 -0.05 -2.96 -35.17
CA GLU A 232 -0.30 -2.12 -36.36
C GLU A 232 0.86 -1.15 -36.68
N SER A 233 1.73 -0.88 -35.69
CA SER A 233 2.84 0.06 -35.77
C SER A 233 4.21 -0.63 -35.86
N TYR A 234 4.27 -1.95 -36.07
CA TYR A 234 5.55 -2.68 -36.11
C TYR A 234 6.45 -2.29 -37.28
N ASP A 235 5.89 -1.94 -38.45
CA ASP A 235 6.70 -1.42 -39.56
C ASP A 235 7.24 -0.01 -39.27
N ALA A 236 6.44 0.85 -38.62
CA ALA A 236 6.89 2.16 -38.14
C ALA A 236 8.01 2.03 -37.10
N ALA A 237 7.88 1.08 -36.16
CA ALA A 237 8.87 0.81 -35.14
C ALA A 237 10.19 0.27 -35.70
N ARG A 238 10.12 -0.64 -36.69
CA ARG A 238 11.30 -1.09 -37.45
C ARG A 238 11.98 0.08 -38.16
N GLY A 239 11.24 0.91 -38.89
CA GLY A 239 11.78 2.08 -39.56
C GLY A 239 12.44 3.11 -38.62
N VAL A 240 11.85 3.36 -37.44
CA VAL A 240 12.46 4.20 -36.40
C VAL A 240 13.76 3.56 -35.88
N LEU A 241 13.74 2.27 -35.57
CA LEU A 241 14.88 1.54 -35.00
C LEU A 241 16.07 1.45 -35.96
N GLU A 242 15.81 1.15 -37.24
CA GLU A 242 16.81 1.18 -38.32
C GLU A 242 17.37 2.59 -38.53
N ARG A 243 16.52 3.62 -38.52
CA ARG A 243 16.94 5.02 -38.70
C ARG A 243 17.72 5.60 -37.52
N LEU A 244 17.48 5.06 -36.32
CA LEU A 244 18.32 5.25 -35.13
C LEU A 244 19.57 4.38 -35.13
N GLY A 245 19.72 3.42 -36.05
CA GLY A 245 20.89 2.56 -36.19
C GLY A 245 20.99 1.45 -35.14
N GLY A 246 19.87 0.84 -34.76
CA GLY A 246 19.81 -0.38 -33.94
C GLY A 246 19.09 -1.53 -34.65
N SER A 247 19.00 -2.69 -34.00
CA SER A 247 18.28 -3.86 -34.54
C SER A 247 17.20 -4.39 -33.58
N VAL A 248 16.26 -5.18 -34.11
CA VAL A 248 15.17 -5.80 -33.35
C VAL A 248 15.71 -6.84 -32.36
N GLU A 249 16.83 -7.49 -32.69
CA GLU A 249 17.56 -8.44 -31.84
C GLU A 249 18.30 -7.74 -30.69
N GLU A 250 18.89 -6.56 -30.93
CA GLU A 250 19.44 -5.72 -29.85
C GLU A 250 18.35 -5.28 -28.87
N LEU A 251 17.20 -4.86 -29.40
CA LEU A 251 16.02 -4.52 -28.61
C LEU A 251 15.54 -5.74 -27.80
N ALA A 252 15.60 -6.96 -28.36
CA ALA A 252 15.28 -8.19 -27.65
C ALA A 252 16.17 -8.41 -26.42
N ALA A 253 17.49 -8.31 -26.62
CA ALA A 253 18.46 -8.45 -25.54
C ALA A 253 18.27 -7.39 -24.46
N GLN A 254 17.98 -6.14 -24.87
CA GLN A 254 17.73 -5.03 -23.94
C GLN A 254 16.42 -5.21 -23.16
N VAL A 255 15.32 -5.62 -23.79
CA VAL A 255 14.04 -5.95 -23.13
C VAL A 255 14.24 -7.08 -22.13
N GLN A 256 14.88 -8.18 -22.53
CA GLN A 256 15.12 -9.34 -21.66
C GLN A 256 16.02 -8.98 -20.48
N ARG A 257 17.07 -8.17 -20.69
CA ARG A 257 17.95 -7.67 -19.62
C ARG A 257 17.18 -6.83 -18.61
N VAL A 258 16.41 -5.83 -19.07
CA VAL A 258 15.60 -4.96 -18.20
C VAL A 258 14.56 -5.78 -17.43
N GLN A 259 13.82 -6.69 -18.09
CA GLN A 259 12.87 -7.58 -17.41
C GLN A 259 13.54 -8.51 -16.40
N GLY A 260 14.75 -9.02 -16.70
CA GLY A 260 15.55 -9.82 -15.79
C GLY A 260 16.04 -9.03 -14.56
N GLU A 261 16.43 -7.78 -14.73
CA GLU A 261 16.80 -6.85 -13.65
C GLU A 261 15.60 -6.48 -12.77
N ILE A 262 14.44 -6.19 -13.36
CA ILE A 262 13.17 -5.98 -12.63
C ILE A 262 12.83 -7.23 -11.82
N ALA A 263 12.90 -8.42 -12.42
CA ALA A 263 12.67 -9.69 -11.73
C ALA A 263 13.72 -9.98 -10.65
N ARG A 264 14.97 -9.52 -10.80
CA ARG A 264 16.01 -9.62 -9.74
C ARG A 264 15.68 -8.68 -8.58
N ARG A 265 15.36 -7.41 -8.86
CA ARG A 265 14.95 -6.41 -7.84
C ARG A 265 13.68 -6.84 -7.07
N ARG A 266 12.68 -7.42 -7.76
CA ARG A 266 11.48 -8.00 -7.13
C ARG A 266 11.74 -9.28 -6.31
N ARG A 267 12.91 -9.91 -6.43
CA ARG A 267 13.38 -10.96 -5.51
C ARG A 267 14.25 -10.38 -4.38
N GLN A 268 15.01 -9.32 -4.65
CA GLN A 268 15.82 -8.58 -3.68
C GLN A 268 15.01 -7.53 -2.89
N VAL A 269 13.77 -7.85 -2.49
CA VAL A 269 12.90 -6.95 -1.71
C VAL A 269 13.48 -6.62 -0.32
N ALA A 270 14.45 -7.41 0.15
CA ALA A 270 15.23 -7.12 1.36
C ALA A 270 16.30 -6.01 1.20
N ALA A 271 16.73 -5.67 -0.02
CA ALA A 271 17.91 -4.82 -0.26
C ALA A 271 17.67 -3.32 -0.01
N PHE A 272 16.43 -2.84 -0.04
CA PHE A 272 16.09 -1.43 0.22
C PHE A 272 16.02 -1.07 1.71
N ALA A 273 16.94 -1.63 2.52
CA ALA A 273 17.12 -1.31 3.93
C ALA A 273 18.15 -0.19 4.17
N GLU A 274 19.07 0.02 3.22
CA GLU A 274 20.10 1.06 3.32
C GLU A 274 19.50 2.46 3.11
N GLY A 275 19.59 3.30 4.14
CA GLY A 275 19.04 4.66 4.16
C GLY A 275 18.08 4.98 5.31
N LEU A 276 17.62 3.96 6.07
CA LEU A 276 16.65 4.14 7.18
C LEU A 276 17.26 4.16 8.59
N HIS A 277 18.59 4.11 8.71
CA HIS A 277 19.26 4.37 9.98
C HIS A 277 19.30 5.88 10.27
N PRO A 278 19.09 6.32 11.53
CA PRO A 278 19.18 7.73 11.88
C PRO A 278 20.63 8.20 11.86
N THR A 279 21.06 8.82 10.76
CA THR A 279 22.34 9.54 10.69
C THR A 279 22.35 10.68 11.72
N PRO A 280 23.19 10.62 12.77
CA PRO A 280 23.36 11.75 13.67
C PRO A 280 24.07 12.86 12.90
N GLN A 281 23.53 14.09 12.91
CA GLN A 281 24.32 15.24 12.47
C GLN A 281 25.39 15.52 13.52
N GLU A 282 26.65 15.25 13.18
CA GLU A 282 27.80 15.64 13.99
C GLU A 282 28.00 17.15 13.87
N GLU A 283 27.49 17.90 14.85
CA GLU A 283 27.99 19.26 15.09
C GLU A 283 29.43 19.17 15.62
N PRO A 284 30.39 19.94 15.09
CA PRO A 284 31.79 19.82 15.46
C PRO A 284 32.01 20.26 16.91
N ALA A 285 32.30 19.30 17.79
CA ALA A 285 32.51 19.53 19.21
C ALA A 285 33.71 20.45 19.45
N GLN A 286 33.46 21.67 19.95
CA GLN A 286 34.52 22.56 20.41
C GLN A 286 35.06 22.07 21.76
N GLU A 287 36.29 21.57 21.78
CA GLU A 287 36.96 21.17 23.02
C GLU A 287 37.10 22.37 23.98
N GLN A 288 36.47 22.27 25.15
CA GLN A 288 36.87 23.03 26.34
C GLN A 288 37.15 22.06 27.48
N ALA A 289 38.42 21.63 27.56
CA ALA A 289 38.88 20.77 28.62
C ALA A 289 38.79 21.46 29.99
N VAL A 290 37.91 20.96 30.86
CA VAL A 290 37.85 21.32 32.28
C VAL A 290 38.10 20.06 33.09
N ALA A 291 39.35 19.86 33.51
CA ALA A 291 39.75 18.70 34.30
C ALA A 291 39.25 18.80 35.75
N VAL A 292 38.58 17.76 36.23
CA VAL A 292 38.27 17.52 37.65
C VAL A 292 38.59 16.05 37.98
N ALA A 293 39.14 15.82 39.16
CA ALA A 293 39.89 14.61 39.50
C ALA A 293 39.07 13.33 39.75
N GLU A 294 39.78 12.20 39.80
CA GLU A 294 39.29 10.86 40.14
C GLU A 294 38.59 10.78 41.51
N ALA A 295 37.63 9.85 41.61
CA ALA A 295 37.29 9.16 42.85
C ALA A 295 36.81 7.73 42.52
N ALA A 296 37.43 6.72 43.13
CA ALA A 296 37.09 5.31 42.93
C ALA A 296 35.86 4.87 43.76
N PRO A 297 35.10 3.85 43.34
CA PRO A 297 33.88 3.41 44.03
C PRO A 297 34.17 2.48 45.24
N PRO A 298 33.35 2.54 46.30
CA PRO A 298 33.32 1.50 47.34
C PRO A 298 32.45 0.30 46.92
N THR A 299 32.79 -0.88 47.42
CA THR A 299 32.07 -2.15 47.27
C THR A 299 31.09 -2.42 48.43
N ASP A 300 30.43 -3.57 48.38
CA ASP A 300 29.74 -4.25 49.51
C ASP A 300 28.38 -3.64 49.95
N THR A 301 27.38 -4.38 50.45
CA THR A 301 27.27 -5.82 50.79
C THR A 301 25.81 -6.32 50.70
N GLU A 302 25.59 -7.61 50.39
CA GLU A 302 24.46 -8.43 50.89
C GLU A 302 24.68 -8.77 52.40
N PRO A 303 23.74 -9.33 53.23
CA PRO A 303 22.62 -10.25 52.91
C PRO A 303 21.40 -10.02 53.88
N PRO A 304 20.61 -11.02 54.38
CA PRO A 304 20.31 -12.39 53.93
C PRO A 304 18.80 -12.73 53.81
N VAL A 305 18.55 -13.96 53.34
CA VAL A 305 17.24 -14.64 53.27
C VAL A 305 16.62 -14.89 54.65
N ALA A 306 15.27 -14.87 54.73
CA ALA A 306 14.50 -15.56 55.77
C ALA A 306 13.25 -16.22 55.16
N ALA A 307 12.98 -17.47 55.54
CA ALA A 307 11.81 -18.24 55.10
C ALA A 307 10.93 -18.62 56.31
N ALA A 308 9.61 -18.76 56.08
CA ALA A 308 8.64 -19.29 57.02
C ALA A 308 7.54 -20.06 56.25
N THR A 309 6.88 -21.00 56.92
CA THR A 309 6.09 -22.09 56.32
C THR A 309 4.64 -22.13 56.80
N GLU A 310 3.76 -22.73 55.97
CA GLU A 310 2.42 -23.25 56.34
C GLU A 310 1.39 -22.17 56.79
N THR A 311 0.06 -22.33 56.81
CA THR A 311 -0.93 -23.41 56.50
C THR A 311 -2.23 -22.69 56.00
N ASP A 312 -3.32 -23.27 55.46
CA ASP A 312 -3.81 -24.64 55.23
C ASP A 312 -4.93 -24.65 54.13
N GLN A 313 -5.48 -25.84 53.85
CA GLN A 313 -6.88 -26.16 53.49
C GLN A 313 -7.42 -26.05 52.05
N GLN A 314 -8.02 -27.17 51.66
CA GLN A 314 -8.68 -27.49 50.39
C GLN A 314 -10.08 -26.88 50.28
N ALA A 315 -10.54 -26.65 49.05
CA ALA A 315 -11.94 -26.87 48.66
C ALA A 315 -12.02 -27.24 47.17
N ALA A 316 -12.91 -28.16 46.79
CA ALA A 316 -13.12 -28.57 45.40
C ALA A 316 -14.56 -28.30 44.96
N ALA A 317 -14.74 -27.81 43.73
CA ALA A 317 -16.01 -27.73 43.02
C ALA A 317 -15.75 -27.72 41.51
N SER A 318 -16.68 -28.28 40.72
CA SER A 318 -16.49 -28.58 39.29
C SER A 318 -17.61 -28.01 38.42
N GLU A 319 -17.22 -27.45 37.27
CA GLU A 319 -18.04 -27.29 36.03
C GLU A 319 -19.29 -26.38 36.08
N PRO A 320 -19.91 -26.04 34.93
CA PRO A 320 -19.41 -26.06 33.54
C PRO A 320 -19.46 -24.66 32.86
N ALA A 321 -19.11 -24.60 31.56
CA ALA A 321 -19.26 -23.40 30.73
C ALA A 321 -20.66 -23.30 30.07
N PRO A 322 -21.12 -22.10 29.66
CA PRO A 322 -22.36 -21.92 28.90
C PRO A 322 -22.15 -22.08 27.38
N GLU A 323 -23.10 -22.73 26.71
CA GLU A 323 -23.09 -22.98 25.27
C GLU A 323 -23.64 -21.79 24.44
N LEU A 324 -23.33 -21.77 23.14
CA LEU A 324 -23.90 -20.85 22.15
C LEU A 324 -25.08 -21.52 21.42
N PRO A 325 -26.22 -20.83 21.21
CA PRO A 325 -27.35 -21.40 20.49
C PRO A 325 -27.10 -21.43 18.97
N SER A 326 -27.13 -22.62 18.38
CA SER A 326 -27.23 -22.82 16.93
C SER A 326 -28.64 -22.54 16.43
N ALA A 327 -28.76 -21.81 15.31
CA ALA A 327 -30.02 -21.64 14.58
C ALA A 327 -29.93 -22.32 13.21
N GLU A 328 -30.98 -23.06 12.83
CA GLU A 328 -31.07 -23.77 11.56
C GLU A 328 -31.41 -22.82 10.40
N PRO A 329 -30.91 -23.05 9.17
CA PRO A 329 -31.36 -22.33 7.99
C PRO A 329 -32.61 -22.97 7.37
N GLU A 330 -33.64 -22.18 7.08
CA GLU A 330 -34.78 -22.64 6.27
C GLU A 330 -34.34 -22.93 4.82
N ALA A 331 -34.89 -24.00 4.24
CA ALA A 331 -34.60 -24.39 2.86
C ALA A 331 -35.57 -23.74 1.86
N ALA A 332 -35.02 -23.23 0.76
CA ALA A 332 -35.74 -22.99 -0.48
C ALA A 332 -35.09 -23.83 -1.58
N ALA A 333 -35.87 -24.72 -2.20
CA ALA A 333 -35.38 -25.64 -3.21
C ALA A 333 -35.85 -25.22 -4.61
N GLU A 334 -34.98 -25.37 -5.59
CA GLU A 334 -35.34 -25.61 -6.98
C GLU A 334 -34.27 -26.54 -7.59
N ALA A 335 -34.65 -27.32 -8.60
CA ALA A 335 -33.84 -28.42 -9.12
C ALA A 335 -33.95 -28.49 -10.65
N ASP A 336 -32.92 -29.02 -11.31
CA ASP A 336 -33.12 -30.23 -12.11
C ASP A 336 -31.79 -31.00 -12.38
N ALA A 337 -31.97 -32.23 -12.86
CA ALA A 337 -31.13 -33.18 -13.61
C ALA A 337 -29.72 -32.83 -14.14
N ALA A 338 -28.87 -33.80 -14.50
CA ALA A 338 -28.70 -35.22 -14.12
C ALA A 338 -27.53 -35.83 -14.92
N THR A 339 -26.69 -36.67 -14.29
CA THR A 339 -25.94 -37.76 -14.97
C THR A 339 -25.39 -38.74 -13.92
N PRO A 340 -25.24 -40.06 -14.21
CA PRO A 340 -24.96 -41.06 -13.18
C PRO A 340 -23.47 -41.34 -12.98
N ALA A 341 -23.14 -42.00 -11.86
CA ALA A 341 -21.81 -42.49 -11.54
C ALA A 341 -21.40 -43.72 -12.37
N VAL A 342 -20.09 -44.00 -12.40
CA VAL A 342 -19.50 -45.27 -12.83
C VAL A 342 -18.66 -45.81 -11.66
N GLU A 343 -18.66 -47.12 -11.47
CA GLU A 343 -18.08 -47.80 -10.31
C GLU A 343 -16.54 -47.85 -10.32
N SER A 344 -15.94 -47.90 -9.14
CA SER A 344 -14.53 -48.28 -8.97
C SER A 344 -14.37 -49.79 -8.98
N THR A 345 -13.45 -50.33 -9.78
CA THR A 345 -12.96 -51.71 -9.70
C THR A 345 -11.45 -51.73 -9.47
N ALA A 346 -10.95 -52.84 -8.93
CA ALA A 346 -9.66 -52.91 -8.22
C ALA A 346 -8.47 -53.35 -9.10
N GLU A 347 -7.29 -53.37 -8.47
CA GLU A 347 -6.03 -53.95 -8.98
C GLU A 347 -6.17 -55.42 -9.40
N PRO A 348 -5.15 -55.98 -10.09
CA PRO A 348 -4.18 -56.73 -9.30
C PRO A 348 -2.69 -56.49 -9.67
N ALA A 349 -1.81 -56.86 -8.74
CA ALA A 349 -0.37 -57.01 -8.94
C ALA A 349 -0.04 -58.36 -9.66
N ALA A 350 1.21 -58.81 -9.90
CA ALA A 350 2.55 -58.36 -9.51
C ALA A 350 3.60 -58.97 -10.48
N GLU A 351 4.86 -58.51 -10.44
CA GLU A 351 6.06 -59.38 -10.36
C GLU A 351 7.33 -58.59 -10.02
N ALA A 352 8.40 -59.25 -9.55
CA ALA A 352 9.60 -58.60 -9.01
C ALA A 352 10.88 -59.44 -9.16
N VAL A 353 12.04 -58.79 -9.39
CA VAL A 353 13.38 -59.44 -9.39
C VAL A 353 14.46 -58.55 -8.76
N VAL A 354 14.82 -58.90 -7.51
CA VAL A 354 16.18 -59.07 -6.95
C VAL A 354 17.35 -58.18 -7.45
N GLU A 355 17.67 -57.16 -6.64
CA GLU A 355 18.95 -56.95 -5.93
C GLU A 355 20.32 -57.16 -6.63
N SER A 356 21.18 -56.12 -6.58
CA SER A 356 22.63 -56.24 -6.25
C SER A 356 23.25 -54.88 -5.89
N THR A 357 24.09 -54.84 -4.85
CA THR A 357 24.93 -53.68 -4.46
C THR A 357 26.32 -53.77 -5.12
N PRO A 358 27.14 -52.69 -5.10
CA PRO A 358 28.20 -52.65 -4.07
C PRO A 358 28.60 -51.27 -3.52
N GLU A 359 28.98 -51.28 -2.24
CA GLU A 359 30.04 -50.50 -1.57
C GLU A 359 30.04 -48.96 -1.58
N ALA A 360 30.89 -48.38 -0.72
CA ALA A 360 30.89 -46.98 -0.32
C ALA A 360 32.31 -46.46 -0.03
N GLU A 361 32.55 -45.17 -0.24
CA GLU A 361 33.75 -44.45 0.22
C GLU A 361 33.42 -43.45 1.33
N ALA A 362 34.36 -43.24 2.26
CA ALA A 362 34.17 -42.43 3.45
C ALA A 362 34.90 -41.08 3.36
N PRO A 363 34.35 -39.99 3.94
CA PRO A 363 35.03 -38.69 4.01
C PRO A 363 36.17 -38.68 5.03
N ALA A 364 37.22 -37.90 4.77
CA ALA A 364 38.42 -37.80 5.61
C ALA A 364 38.29 -36.79 6.76
N GLU A 365 39.07 -37.00 7.82
CA GLU A 365 39.12 -36.15 9.03
C GLU A 365 40.09 -34.94 8.88
N PRO A 366 39.79 -33.78 9.51
CA PRO A 366 40.66 -32.59 9.48
C PRO A 366 41.47 -32.36 10.79
N SER A 367 42.67 -31.77 10.69
CA SER A 367 43.47 -31.28 11.83
C SER A 367 44.71 -30.48 11.36
N PRO A 368 45.28 -29.51 12.12
CA PRO A 368 44.73 -28.64 13.16
C PRO A 368 44.78 -27.14 12.75
N ALA A 369 44.73 -26.19 13.70
CA ALA A 369 44.40 -24.76 13.46
C ALA A 369 45.51 -23.73 13.78
N ALA A 370 45.24 -22.47 13.40
CA ALA A 370 45.84 -21.20 13.87
C ALA A 370 47.28 -20.86 13.37
N PRO A 371 47.69 -19.56 13.33
CA PRO A 371 47.09 -18.37 13.95
C PRO A 371 46.45 -17.34 13.00
N ILE A 372 45.83 -16.33 13.62
CA ILE A 372 45.16 -15.18 13.00
C ILE A 372 46.10 -13.96 13.07
N GLU A 373 46.25 -13.23 11.97
CA GLU A 373 46.78 -11.85 11.99
C GLU A 373 45.63 -10.85 11.95
N THR A 374 45.80 -9.72 12.64
CA THR A 374 44.76 -8.69 12.81
C THR A 374 44.96 -7.54 11.84
N PRO A 375 43.93 -7.13 11.07
CA PRO A 375 43.89 -5.80 10.50
C PRO A 375 43.45 -4.80 11.58
N ALA A 376 44.13 -3.66 11.64
CA ALA A 376 43.71 -2.52 12.45
C ALA A 376 43.41 -1.33 11.53
N THR A 377 42.32 -0.61 11.85
CA THR A 377 42.03 0.80 11.53
C THR A 377 42.18 1.34 10.10
N GLU A 378 41.13 2.04 9.66
CA GLU A 378 41.11 2.96 8.49
C GLU A 378 41.18 2.25 7.12
N ASP A 379 40.53 2.74 6.06
CA ASP A 379 40.38 4.15 5.68
C ASP A 379 39.00 4.49 5.07
N ALA A 380 38.63 5.78 5.10
CA ALA A 380 37.39 6.32 4.53
C ALA A 380 37.33 6.21 2.99
N ALA A 381 38.45 5.90 2.33
CA ALA A 381 38.51 5.61 0.90
C ALA A 381 37.55 4.51 0.45
N ALA A 382 37.25 3.52 1.31
CA ALA A 382 36.34 2.43 0.97
C ALA A 382 34.88 2.89 0.73
N VAL A 383 34.43 3.97 1.39
CA VAL A 383 33.07 4.52 1.20
C VAL A 383 33.00 5.32 -0.10
N ALA A 384 34.03 6.12 -0.39
CA ALA A 384 34.14 6.82 -1.67
C ALA A 384 34.24 5.83 -2.85
N GLN A 385 34.96 4.71 -2.68
CA GLN A 385 35.02 3.63 -3.66
C GLN A 385 33.68 2.91 -3.79
N ALA A 386 32.90 2.72 -2.72
CA ALA A 386 31.56 2.16 -2.82
C ALA A 386 30.56 3.08 -3.57
N GLU A 387 30.65 4.41 -3.36
CA GLU A 387 29.86 5.37 -4.15
C GLU A 387 30.33 5.44 -5.62
N GLU A 388 31.64 5.32 -5.88
CA GLU A 388 32.19 5.29 -7.25
C GLU A 388 31.92 3.95 -7.96
N GLU A 389 31.89 2.81 -7.25
CA GLU A 389 31.46 1.51 -7.78
C GLU A 389 29.94 1.45 -8.01
N ALA A 390 29.12 2.03 -7.12
CA ALA A 390 27.69 2.18 -7.35
C ALA A 390 27.38 3.10 -8.55
N ALA A 391 28.25 4.09 -8.83
CA ALA A 391 28.22 4.87 -10.06
C ALA A 391 28.77 4.09 -11.28
N ALA A 392 29.70 3.15 -11.09
CA ALA A 392 30.27 2.31 -12.15
C ALA A 392 29.40 1.11 -12.55
N GLU A 393 28.48 0.64 -11.68
CA GLU A 393 27.39 -0.29 -12.08
C GLU A 393 26.36 0.35 -13.03
N ALA A 394 26.56 1.63 -13.44
CA ALA A 394 25.92 2.25 -14.60
C ALA A 394 26.35 1.55 -15.92
N THR A 395 25.88 0.31 -16.08
CA THR A 395 26.04 -0.59 -17.22
C THR A 395 25.86 0.18 -18.53
N PRO A 396 26.77 0.05 -19.52
CA PRO A 396 26.80 0.91 -20.70
C PRO A 396 25.44 0.97 -21.40
N ALA A 397 24.89 2.18 -21.51
CA ALA A 397 23.62 2.41 -22.16
C ALA A 397 23.68 1.92 -23.62
N TRP A 398 22.69 1.11 -24.02
CA TRP A 398 22.48 0.75 -25.41
C TRP A 398 22.40 2.04 -26.23
N GLU A 399 23.31 2.23 -27.19
CA GLU A 399 23.53 3.55 -27.81
C GLU A 399 22.25 4.13 -28.45
N VAL A 400 21.35 3.25 -28.91
CA VAL A 400 20.04 3.59 -29.45
C VAL A 400 19.15 4.29 -28.41
N THR A 401 19.26 3.98 -27.11
CA THR A 401 18.55 4.71 -26.05
C THR A 401 18.99 6.17 -26.00
N THR A 402 20.28 6.47 -26.10
CA THR A 402 20.79 7.85 -26.17
C THR A 402 20.32 8.54 -27.45
N ARG A 403 20.48 7.87 -28.61
CA ARG A 403 20.03 8.40 -29.90
C ARG A 403 18.51 8.65 -29.94
N ALA A 404 17.70 7.81 -29.27
CA ALA A 404 16.25 7.96 -29.17
C ALA A 404 15.83 9.13 -28.26
N ALA A 405 16.57 9.38 -27.18
CA ALA A 405 16.33 10.50 -26.28
C ALA A 405 16.71 11.87 -26.92
N GLU A 406 17.67 11.87 -27.83
CA GLU A 406 18.13 13.07 -28.58
C GLU A 406 17.36 13.31 -29.90
N ALA A 407 16.53 12.36 -30.35
CA ALA A 407 15.87 12.42 -31.66
C ALA A 407 14.71 13.45 -31.72
N ASP A 408 14.71 14.28 -32.77
CA ASP A 408 13.54 15.10 -33.10
C ASP A 408 12.44 14.22 -33.73
N ALA A 409 11.45 13.88 -32.91
CA ALA A 409 10.28 13.09 -33.30
C ALA A 409 9.46 13.69 -34.45
N SER A 410 9.49 15.02 -34.66
CA SER A 410 8.75 15.68 -35.74
C SER A 410 9.49 15.52 -37.07
N GLN A 411 10.82 15.69 -37.07
CA GLN A 411 11.67 15.40 -38.24
C GLN A 411 11.63 13.91 -38.60
N LEU A 412 11.78 13.02 -37.62
CA LEU A 412 11.79 11.58 -37.84
C LEU A 412 10.42 11.06 -38.33
N ALA A 413 9.32 11.60 -37.81
CA ALA A 413 7.98 11.31 -38.31
C ALA A 413 7.79 11.74 -39.78
N ALA A 414 8.31 12.92 -40.15
CA ALA A 414 8.25 13.43 -41.52
C ALA A 414 9.14 12.64 -42.50
N GLU A 415 10.32 12.16 -42.07
CA GLU A 415 11.18 11.29 -42.88
C GLU A 415 10.54 9.92 -43.14
N LEU A 416 9.90 9.32 -42.12
CA LEU A 416 9.30 7.98 -42.21
C LEU A 416 7.84 7.95 -42.68
N GLY A 417 7.20 9.12 -42.81
CA GLY A 417 5.78 9.23 -43.22
C GLY A 417 4.77 8.79 -42.16
N ILE A 418 5.14 8.84 -40.88
CA ILE A 418 4.31 8.41 -39.73
C ILE A 418 3.78 9.60 -38.93
N GLY A 419 2.88 9.36 -37.97
CA GLY A 419 2.37 10.42 -37.09
C GLY A 419 3.36 10.83 -36.01
N GLU A 420 3.49 12.13 -35.73
CA GLU A 420 4.44 12.66 -34.71
C GLU A 420 4.20 12.06 -33.31
N MET A 421 2.94 11.87 -32.90
CA MET A 421 2.62 11.25 -31.60
C MET A 421 3.09 9.80 -31.56
N LEU A 422 2.77 9.00 -32.58
CA LEU A 422 3.24 7.61 -32.70
C LEU A 422 4.78 7.53 -32.70
N CYS A 423 5.46 8.48 -33.36
CA CYS A 423 6.91 8.57 -33.33
C CYS A 423 7.42 8.85 -31.90
N ARG A 424 6.81 9.77 -31.15
CA ARG A 424 7.14 9.99 -29.72
C ARG A 424 6.89 8.76 -28.86
N ASP A 425 5.80 8.03 -29.07
CA ASP A 425 5.44 6.87 -28.27
C ASP A 425 6.40 5.69 -28.54
N ILE A 426 6.82 5.49 -29.79
CA ILE A 426 7.88 4.55 -30.17
C ILE A 426 9.23 4.98 -29.56
N LEU A 427 9.64 6.25 -29.71
CA LEU A 427 10.89 6.76 -29.14
C LEU A 427 10.93 6.62 -27.62
N THR A 428 9.81 6.90 -26.93
CA THR A 428 9.67 6.70 -25.48
C THR A 428 9.81 5.22 -25.11
N SER A 429 9.22 4.32 -25.89
CA SER A 429 9.33 2.87 -25.72
C SER A 429 10.76 2.36 -25.94
N LEU A 430 11.51 2.92 -26.91
CA LEU A 430 12.92 2.58 -27.17
C LEU A 430 13.89 3.22 -26.15
N THR A 431 13.48 4.32 -25.50
CA THR A 431 14.28 4.97 -24.45
C THR A 431 14.28 4.15 -23.15
N ARG A 432 13.19 3.48 -22.80
CA ARG A 432 13.11 2.56 -21.64
C ARG A 432 12.30 1.28 -21.98
N PRO A 433 12.87 0.38 -22.80
CA PRO A 433 12.14 -0.81 -23.27
C PRO A 433 11.89 -1.78 -22.12
N GLY A 434 10.64 -2.25 -21.99
CA GLY A 434 10.21 -3.19 -20.94
C GLY A 434 9.94 -2.62 -19.54
N ARG A 435 10.26 -1.34 -19.28
CA ARG A 435 10.06 -0.62 -17.99
C ARG A 435 8.62 -0.71 -17.48
N ASP A 436 8.40 -1.27 -16.29
CA ASP A 436 7.10 -1.23 -15.63
C ASP A 436 6.87 0.19 -15.06
N PRO A 437 5.79 0.91 -15.42
CA PRO A 437 5.57 2.29 -14.98
C PRO A 437 5.30 2.42 -13.46
N ARG A 438 5.22 1.29 -12.73
CA ARG A 438 5.22 1.27 -11.26
C ARG A 438 6.60 1.48 -10.64
N GLU A 439 7.69 1.35 -11.41
CA GLU A 439 9.06 1.58 -10.93
C GLU A 439 9.36 3.05 -10.61
N ASP A 440 8.58 3.97 -11.17
CA ASP A 440 8.68 5.42 -10.88
C ASP A 440 7.84 5.84 -9.65
N LEU A 441 7.16 4.89 -8.98
CA LEU A 441 6.39 5.14 -7.75
C LEU A 441 7.27 4.96 -6.49
N PRO A 442 6.94 5.63 -5.37
CA PRO A 442 7.69 5.45 -4.12
C PRO A 442 7.70 3.99 -3.65
N PRO A 443 8.86 3.43 -3.26
CA PRO A 443 8.94 2.05 -2.76
C PRO A 443 8.21 1.90 -1.40
N PRO A 444 7.74 0.69 -1.07
CA PRO A 444 7.19 0.39 0.25
C PRO A 444 8.26 0.53 1.33
N LEU A 445 7.88 1.03 2.51
CA LEU A 445 8.80 1.21 3.63
C LEU A 445 9.01 -0.11 4.39
N PHE A 446 10.22 -0.65 4.28
CA PHE A 446 10.70 -1.76 5.11
C PHE A 446 11.22 -1.23 6.45
N ARG A 447 10.91 -1.94 7.53
CA ARG A 447 11.30 -1.59 8.90
C ARG A 447 11.92 -2.79 9.59
N ARG A 448 12.76 -2.55 10.60
CA ARG A 448 13.31 -3.60 11.49
C ARG A 448 12.85 -3.42 12.93
N GLU A 449 12.77 -2.17 13.37
CA GLU A 449 12.47 -1.78 14.75
C GLU A 449 11.38 -0.70 14.77
N ILE A 450 10.64 -0.62 15.88
CA ILE A 450 9.72 0.49 16.16
C ILE A 450 10.48 1.57 16.91
N LEU A 451 10.46 2.79 16.39
CA LEU A 451 11.04 3.96 17.05
C LEU A 451 10.22 4.31 18.30
N LYS A 452 10.89 4.73 19.38
CA LYS A 452 10.23 5.24 20.58
C LYS A 452 10.28 6.77 20.57
N LEU A 453 9.34 7.38 21.28
CA LEU A 453 9.27 8.84 21.48
C LEU A 453 10.49 9.39 22.26
N GLU A 454 11.33 8.50 22.79
CA GLU A 454 12.55 8.83 23.51
C GLU A 454 13.77 8.97 22.60
N ASP A 455 13.81 8.24 21.47
CA ASP A 455 14.91 8.20 20.52
C ASP A 455 14.91 9.42 19.58
N LEU A 456 13.74 10.03 19.38
CA LEU A 456 13.53 11.14 18.45
C LEU A 456 14.17 12.45 18.93
N LYS A 457 15.09 12.96 18.11
CA LYS A 457 15.74 14.28 18.27
C LYS A 457 15.17 15.27 17.24
N PRO A 458 14.96 16.55 17.57
CA PRO A 458 14.70 17.58 16.56
C PRO A 458 15.84 17.63 15.52
N GLY A 459 15.51 17.85 14.25
CA GLY A 459 16.43 17.80 13.12
C GLY A 459 16.55 16.42 12.46
N MET A 460 16.22 15.33 13.17
CA MET A 460 16.26 13.95 12.66
C MET A 460 15.37 13.78 11.43
N GLN A 461 15.95 13.23 10.35
CA GLN A 461 15.24 12.84 9.12
C GLN A 461 14.71 11.41 9.26
N LEU A 462 13.49 11.18 8.76
CA LEU A 462 12.81 9.90 8.69
C LEU A 462 12.06 9.78 7.36
N ALA A 463 11.83 8.56 6.88
CA ALA A 463 10.80 8.31 5.88
C ALA A 463 9.52 7.85 6.58
N GLY A 464 8.36 8.29 6.11
CA GLY A 464 7.07 7.94 6.70
C GLY A 464 5.92 7.97 5.71
N THR A 465 4.88 7.16 5.97
CA THR A 465 3.73 6.99 5.08
C THR A 465 2.54 7.83 5.53
N VAL A 466 1.89 8.54 4.61
CA VAL A 466 0.70 9.35 4.89
C VAL A 466 -0.48 8.43 5.21
N LEU A 467 -0.96 8.47 6.46
CA LEU A 467 -2.14 7.73 6.90
C LEU A 467 -3.45 8.45 6.61
N ASN A 468 -3.44 9.78 6.64
CA ASN A 468 -4.64 10.59 6.42
C ASN A 468 -4.28 12.04 6.06
N VAL A 469 -5.08 12.66 5.19
CA VAL A 469 -4.94 14.05 4.74
C VAL A 469 -6.13 14.86 5.29
N VAL A 470 -5.87 16.10 5.73
CA VAL A 470 -6.88 16.99 6.33
C VAL A 470 -6.60 18.44 5.93
N ASP A 471 -7.60 19.32 5.95
CA ASP A 471 -7.53 20.72 5.46
C ASP A 471 -6.31 21.54 5.96
N PHE A 472 -5.72 21.15 7.10
CA PHE A 472 -4.59 21.83 7.74
C PHE A 472 -3.25 21.04 7.68
N GLY A 473 -3.17 19.89 7.01
CA GLY A 473 -1.95 19.08 6.93
C GLY A 473 -2.16 17.60 6.63
N ALA A 474 -1.13 16.79 6.90
CA ALA A 474 -1.17 15.33 6.75
C ALA A 474 -0.66 14.63 8.02
N PHE A 475 -1.31 13.53 8.39
CA PHE A 475 -0.84 12.63 9.44
C PHE A 475 0.04 11.56 8.81
N VAL A 476 1.27 11.44 9.32
CA VAL A 476 2.31 10.56 8.79
C VAL A 476 2.70 9.54 9.85
N ASP A 477 2.74 8.27 9.46
CA ASP A 477 3.37 7.20 10.24
C ASP A 477 4.87 7.15 9.94
N ILE A 478 5.67 7.39 10.98
CA ILE A 478 7.13 7.35 10.96
C ILE A 478 7.69 6.16 11.78
N GLY A 479 6.91 5.08 11.93
CA GLY A 479 7.31 3.92 12.76
C GLY A 479 7.16 4.19 14.26
N LEU A 480 6.17 5.02 14.63
CA LEU A 480 5.80 5.31 16.03
C LEU A 480 4.40 4.77 16.34
N HIS A 481 4.14 4.47 17.61
CA HIS A 481 2.76 4.29 18.10
C HIS A 481 1.85 5.53 17.94
N ASP A 482 2.41 6.74 17.92
CA ASP A 482 1.65 7.99 17.81
C ASP A 482 2.00 8.70 16.50
N THR A 483 1.00 9.19 15.78
CA THR A 483 1.20 9.74 14.45
C THR A 483 1.85 11.13 14.48
N GLY A 484 2.77 11.37 13.55
CA GLY A 484 3.33 12.69 13.32
C GLY A 484 2.37 13.56 12.51
N LEU A 485 2.38 14.87 12.74
CA LEU A 485 1.60 15.83 11.95
C LEU A 485 2.53 16.75 11.14
N VAL A 486 2.42 16.70 9.81
CA VAL A 486 2.98 17.72 8.90
C VAL A 486 1.89 18.76 8.65
N HIS A 487 2.13 20.02 9.03
CA HIS A 487 1.19 21.11 8.76
C HIS A 487 1.19 21.50 7.25
N ILE A 488 0.08 22.00 6.71
CA ILE A 488 -0.03 22.41 5.28
C ILE A 488 1.11 23.33 4.84
N SER A 489 1.50 24.29 5.68
CA SER A 489 2.61 25.22 5.39
C SER A 489 4.02 24.59 5.51
N ARG A 490 4.10 23.28 5.72
CA ARG A 490 5.30 22.46 5.90
C ARG A 490 5.29 21.22 4.98
N LEU A 491 4.31 21.08 4.07
CA LEU A 491 4.24 20.01 3.08
C LEU A 491 5.09 20.28 1.83
N ALA A 492 5.20 21.54 1.37
CA ALA A 492 6.05 21.91 0.24
C ALA A 492 6.67 23.31 0.34
N ASP A 493 7.69 23.53 -0.49
CA ASP A 493 8.44 24.76 -0.69
C ASP A 493 7.59 25.94 -1.23
N HIS A 494 6.59 25.66 -2.06
CA HIS A 494 5.65 26.61 -2.65
C HIS A 494 4.40 26.82 -1.75
N PHE A 495 3.38 27.53 -2.22
CA PHE A 495 2.14 27.78 -1.46
C PHE A 495 1.00 26.89 -1.98
N ILE A 496 0.61 25.92 -1.14
CA ILE A 496 -0.49 24.98 -1.35
C ILE A 496 -1.80 25.60 -0.81
N LYS A 497 -2.95 25.32 -1.43
CA LYS A 497 -4.27 25.68 -0.90
C LYS A 497 -4.98 24.49 -0.24
N ASP A 498 -4.87 23.33 -0.84
CA ASP A 498 -5.46 22.07 -0.38
C ASP A 498 -4.35 21.01 -0.33
N PRO A 499 -4.07 20.37 0.82
CA PRO A 499 -3.04 19.34 0.92
C PRO A 499 -3.15 18.19 -0.09
N HIS A 500 -4.36 17.88 -0.58
CA HIS A 500 -4.58 16.89 -1.63
C HIS A 500 -4.01 17.30 -3.01
N GLU A 501 -3.58 18.56 -3.19
CA GLU A 501 -2.82 19.02 -4.36
C GLU A 501 -1.39 18.45 -4.40
N VAL A 502 -0.87 17.93 -3.27
CA VAL A 502 0.54 17.54 -3.11
C VAL A 502 0.74 16.16 -2.47
N VAL A 503 -0.18 15.69 -1.61
CA VAL A 503 -0.04 14.38 -0.95
C VAL A 503 -1.35 13.58 -0.94
N GLY A 504 -1.26 12.31 -1.32
CA GLY A 504 -2.30 11.29 -1.18
C GLY A 504 -2.18 10.48 0.11
N VAL A 505 -3.17 9.63 0.37
CA VAL A 505 -3.11 8.63 1.45
C VAL A 505 -2.38 7.39 0.92
N GLY A 506 -1.34 6.95 1.62
CA GLY A 506 -0.41 5.91 1.18
C GLY A 506 0.93 6.44 0.66
N ASP A 507 1.07 7.74 0.43
CA ASP A 507 2.31 8.34 -0.07
C ASP A 507 3.46 8.22 0.95
N THR A 508 4.65 7.87 0.48
CA THR A 508 5.89 7.86 1.28
C THR A 508 6.59 9.21 1.17
N LEU A 509 6.81 9.88 2.30
CA LEU A 509 7.43 11.20 2.40
C LEU A 509 8.70 11.16 3.25
N HIS A 510 9.73 11.90 2.82
CA HIS A 510 10.84 12.28 3.68
C HIS A 510 10.41 13.44 4.59
N VAL A 511 10.60 13.26 5.90
CA VAL A 511 10.13 14.18 6.93
C VAL A 511 11.17 14.40 8.01
N TRP A 512 11.31 15.64 8.47
CA TRP A 512 12.21 16.03 9.55
C TRP A 512 11.43 16.36 10.82
N VAL A 513 11.96 15.93 11.97
CA VAL A 513 11.36 16.19 13.29
C VAL A 513 11.58 17.65 13.68
N THR A 514 10.52 18.45 13.74
CA THR A 514 10.59 19.87 14.18
C THR A 514 10.41 20.05 15.69
N GLY A 515 9.77 19.09 16.36
CA GLY A 515 9.57 19.14 17.81
C GLY A 515 8.77 17.96 18.36
N VAL A 516 9.08 17.56 19.59
CA VAL A 516 8.50 16.39 20.28
C VAL A 516 7.88 16.84 21.61
N ASP A 517 6.55 16.75 21.73
CA ASP A 517 5.82 16.99 22.98
C ASP A 517 5.63 15.64 23.70
N LYS A 518 6.59 15.30 24.58
CA LYS A 518 6.56 14.06 25.37
C LYS A 518 5.36 14.01 26.34
N ALA A 519 4.82 15.16 26.77
CA ALA A 519 3.67 15.21 27.69
C ALA A 519 2.33 14.96 26.99
N ARG A 520 2.21 15.31 25.70
CA ARG A 520 1.01 15.06 24.88
C ARG A 520 1.14 13.89 23.90
N ARG A 521 2.30 13.22 23.84
CA ARG A 521 2.65 12.19 22.86
C ARG A 521 2.42 12.66 21.42
N ARG A 522 3.01 13.80 21.05
CA ARG A 522 2.88 14.40 19.71
C ARG A 522 4.23 14.72 19.09
N VAL A 523 4.38 14.41 17.82
CA VAL A 523 5.53 14.80 17.00
C VAL A 523 5.08 15.76 15.90
N SER A 524 5.76 16.90 15.80
CA SER A 524 5.54 17.89 14.76
C SER A 524 6.57 17.70 13.66
N LEU A 525 6.12 17.49 12.42
CA LEU A 525 6.97 17.14 11.28
C LEU A 525 6.97 18.24 10.21
N THR A 526 8.00 18.24 9.37
CA THR A 526 8.06 19.01 8.13
C THR A 526 8.54 18.13 6.99
N ALA A 527 7.97 18.27 5.79
CA ALA A 527 8.46 17.66 4.55
C ALA A 527 9.34 18.65 3.73
N ILE A 528 9.59 19.85 4.25
CA ILE A 528 10.55 20.82 3.71
C ILE A 528 11.89 20.57 4.39
N ALA A 529 12.95 20.37 3.61
CA ALA A 529 14.30 20.15 4.14
C ALA A 529 14.79 21.33 4.99
N PRO A 530 15.56 21.08 6.07
CA PRO A 530 16.24 22.13 6.82
C PRO A 530 17.12 23.00 5.90
N GLY A 531 17.01 24.33 6.02
CA GLY A 531 17.77 25.28 5.20
C GLY A 531 17.07 25.79 3.94
N THR A 532 16.08 25.08 3.39
CA THR A 532 15.22 25.58 2.30
C THR A 532 13.96 26.31 2.82
N GLU A 533 14.00 26.80 4.07
CA GLU A 533 12.85 27.45 4.70
C GLU A 533 12.41 28.72 3.97
N LYS A 534 11.12 28.78 3.65
CA LYS A 534 10.46 29.89 2.96
C LYS A 534 10.67 31.21 3.73
N PRO A 535 11.15 32.30 3.09
CA PRO A 535 11.24 33.60 3.76
C PRO A 535 9.86 34.03 4.26
N ALA A 536 9.76 34.33 5.55
CA ALA A 536 8.48 34.51 6.22
C ALA A 536 7.64 35.60 5.51
N PRO A 537 6.35 35.33 5.18
CA PRO A 537 5.53 36.27 4.43
C PRO A 537 5.47 37.61 5.17
N PRO A 538 5.63 38.75 4.47
CA PRO A 538 5.88 40.03 5.10
C PRO A 538 4.74 40.37 6.07
N ARG A 539 5.05 40.33 7.37
CA ARG A 539 4.12 40.67 8.45
C ARG A 539 3.48 42.01 8.11
N ARG A 540 2.15 42.05 7.95
CA ARG A 540 1.37 43.27 7.69
C ARG A 540 1.48 44.25 8.88
N ARG A 541 2.61 44.96 8.95
CA ARG A 541 2.82 46.14 9.80
C ARG A 541 1.85 47.21 9.33
N GLY A 542 0.92 47.61 10.19
CA GLY A 542 -0.04 48.66 9.85
C GLY A 542 -1.32 48.58 10.66
N LYS A 543 -1.26 48.97 11.94
CA LYS A 543 -2.43 49.63 12.53
C LYS A 543 -2.76 50.80 11.62
N ARG A 544 -3.99 50.85 11.09
CA ARG A 544 -4.50 52.05 10.42
C ARG A 544 -4.44 53.21 11.43
N PRO A 545 -3.76 54.33 11.15
CA PRO A 545 -3.72 55.44 12.09
C PRO A 545 -5.13 55.96 12.37
N PRO A 546 -5.42 56.48 13.57
CA PRO A 546 -6.63 57.26 13.78
C PRO A 546 -6.54 58.51 12.88
N ALA A 547 -7.52 58.70 12.00
CA ALA A 547 -7.58 59.88 11.15
C ALA A 547 -8.05 61.08 11.98
N GLU A 548 -7.13 62.00 12.28
CA GLU A 548 -7.49 63.30 12.83
C GLU A 548 -8.22 64.14 11.76
N GLY A 549 -9.17 64.98 12.18
CA GLY A 549 -9.73 66.03 11.31
C GLY A 549 -11.03 65.73 10.54
N ALA A 550 -12.08 65.25 11.22
CA ALA A 550 -13.46 65.40 10.76
C ALA A 550 -14.36 65.89 11.92
N ALA A 551 -15.21 66.90 11.66
CA ALA A 551 -15.83 67.71 12.71
C ALA A 551 -16.92 67.00 13.53
N LYS A 552 -17.03 67.36 14.82
CA LYS A 552 -18.18 67.03 15.69
C LYS A 552 -19.39 67.93 15.39
N PRO A 553 -20.61 67.38 15.33
CA PRO A 553 -21.84 68.15 15.57
C PRO A 553 -22.58 67.68 16.85
N ALA A 554 -22.86 68.65 17.72
CA ALA A 554 -23.91 68.75 18.76
C ALA A 554 -24.56 67.48 19.39
N GLU A 555 -24.52 67.42 20.73
CA GLU A 555 -25.47 66.65 21.54
C GLU A 555 -26.90 67.22 21.46
N ARG A 556 -27.92 66.35 21.56
CA ARG A 556 -29.28 66.67 22.06
C ARG A 556 -29.95 65.39 22.60
N PRO A 557 -30.95 65.48 23.49
CA PRO A 557 -30.75 64.90 24.81
C PRO A 557 -31.70 63.76 25.17
N ALA A 558 -31.43 63.12 26.31
CA ALA A 558 -32.29 62.09 26.89
C ALA A 558 -33.73 62.58 27.11
N ARG A 559 -34.71 61.67 26.92
CA ARG A 559 -36.11 61.91 27.25
C ARG A 559 -36.68 60.70 28.00
N GLN A 560 -37.21 60.96 29.19
CA GLN A 560 -37.76 59.98 30.11
C GLN A 560 -39.29 60.01 30.06
N ASP A 561 -39.91 58.92 30.54
CA ASP A 561 -41.21 58.92 31.25
C ASP A 561 -42.51 59.25 30.47
N ARG A 562 -43.37 58.24 30.20
CA ARG A 562 -44.68 58.03 30.92
C ARG A 562 -45.72 57.10 30.25
N ASN A 563 -45.96 55.99 30.94
CA ASN A 563 -47.27 55.55 31.48
C ASN A 563 -48.51 55.35 30.57
N LYS A 564 -48.89 54.08 30.35
CA LYS A 564 -50.24 53.47 30.55
C LYS A 564 -50.22 52.01 30.05
N GLY A 565 -50.78 50.98 30.70
CA GLY A 565 -51.31 50.91 32.07
C GLY A 565 -52.63 50.14 32.18
N GLN A 566 -52.60 48.88 32.64
CA GLN A 566 -53.74 48.22 33.32
C GLN A 566 -53.34 46.88 33.95
N SER A 567 -53.22 46.86 35.28
CA SER A 567 -53.23 45.65 36.10
C SER A 567 -54.17 45.89 37.29
N ARG A 568 -55.28 45.16 37.37
CA ARG A 568 -56.20 45.22 38.52
C ARG A 568 -56.22 43.88 39.26
N ARG A 569 -56.38 44.01 40.58
CA ARG A 569 -56.67 43.02 41.65
C ARG A 569 -57.20 41.64 41.20
N GLY A 570 -56.87 40.55 41.90
CA GLY A 570 -56.05 40.45 43.11
C GLY A 570 -56.25 39.16 43.92
N GLU A 571 -55.73 39.17 45.15
CA GLU A 571 -55.88 38.25 46.30
C GLU A 571 -56.53 36.85 46.18
N LYS A 572 -55.78 35.86 46.69
CA LYS A 572 -56.18 34.76 47.59
C LYS A 572 -57.59 34.14 47.46
N ARG A 573 -57.62 32.79 47.34
CA ARG A 573 -58.26 31.91 48.35
C ARG A 573 -57.91 30.43 48.21
N ASP A 574 -58.21 29.69 49.29
CA ASP A 574 -57.90 28.28 49.53
C ASP A 574 -58.70 27.25 48.70
N ARG A 575 -58.37 25.97 48.96
CA ARG A 575 -58.96 24.69 48.51
C ARG A 575 -58.37 24.21 47.17
N GLY A 576 -57.92 22.96 47.02
CA GLY A 576 -57.86 21.82 47.95
C GLY A 576 -58.56 20.59 47.36
N GLY A 577 -57.80 19.53 47.06
CA GLY A 577 -58.33 18.29 46.50
C GLY A 577 -57.24 17.28 46.14
N LYS A 578 -57.50 15.99 46.39
CA LYS A 578 -56.63 14.85 46.00
C LYS A 578 -56.55 14.72 44.47
N GLY A 579 -55.43 14.18 43.96
CA GLY A 579 -55.31 13.79 42.56
C GLY A 579 -53.95 13.19 42.21
N ASP A 580 -53.76 11.90 42.52
CA ASP A 580 -52.58 11.13 42.11
C ASP A 580 -52.38 11.13 40.58
N ARG A 581 -51.15 11.44 40.14
CA ARG A 581 -50.64 11.10 38.79
C ARG A 581 -49.13 10.87 38.84
N GLY A 582 -48.70 9.75 38.25
CA GLY A 582 -47.31 9.31 38.22
C GLY A 582 -46.36 10.20 37.42
N ARG A 583 -45.07 10.04 37.76
CA ARG A 583 -43.88 10.65 37.15
C ARG A 583 -43.87 10.42 35.63
N LYS A 584 -43.92 11.49 34.84
CA LYS A 584 -43.53 11.47 33.41
C LYS A 584 -42.22 12.21 33.22
N GLU A 585 -41.37 11.65 32.37
CA GLU A 585 -40.02 12.13 32.10
C GLU A 585 -40.04 13.37 31.20
N SER A 586 -38.97 14.17 31.27
CA SER A 586 -38.79 15.32 30.37
C SER A 586 -38.18 14.84 29.04
N PRO A 587 -38.66 15.33 27.89
CA PRO A 587 -38.10 14.94 26.60
C PRO A 587 -36.67 15.48 26.42
N PRO A 588 -35.79 14.75 25.69
CA PRO A 588 -34.43 15.18 25.45
C PRO A 588 -34.35 16.48 24.60
N PRO A 589 -33.24 17.23 24.69
CA PRO A 589 -33.08 18.48 23.95
C PRO A 589 -33.08 18.25 22.44
N ARG A 590 -33.83 19.08 21.69
CA ARG A 590 -33.90 19.00 20.23
C ARG A 590 -32.56 19.33 19.58
N SER A 591 -32.00 18.38 18.84
CA SER A 591 -30.93 18.64 17.87
C SER A 591 -31.43 19.62 16.80
N LYS A 592 -30.57 20.56 16.39
CA LYS A 592 -30.85 21.48 15.28
C LYS A 592 -30.42 20.83 13.96
N THR A 593 -31.29 20.02 13.38
CA THR A 593 -31.09 19.52 12.01
C THR A 593 -31.10 20.69 11.01
N PHE A 594 -29.96 20.95 10.38
CA PHE A 594 -29.87 21.85 9.22
C PHE A 594 -30.40 21.13 7.98
N THR A 595 -31.71 21.23 7.74
CA THR A 595 -32.32 20.77 6.49
C THR A 595 -32.02 21.75 5.36
N LEU A 596 -30.99 21.45 4.58
CA LEU A 596 -30.79 22.06 3.26
C LEU A 596 -31.99 21.71 2.37
N GLN A 597 -32.92 22.65 2.20
CA GLN A 597 -34.02 22.50 1.24
C GLN A 597 -33.45 22.57 -0.19
N PRO A 598 -33.56 21.51 -1.01
CA PRO A 598 -33.09 21.54 -2.37
C PRO A 598 -33.98 22.48 -3.20
N LYS A 599 -33.43 23.60 -3.66
CA LYS A 599 -34.11 24.54 -4.57
C LYS A 599 -34.13 23.98 -5.99
N THR A 600 -34.90 22.92 -6.22
CA THR A 600 -35.13 22.32 -7.54
C THR A 600 -35.98 23.24 -8.43
N LYS A 601 -35.34 24.27 -8.99
CA LYS A 601 -35.83 24.87 -10.24
C LYS A 601 -35.72 23.81 -11.33
N ALA A 602 -36.85 23.37 -11.87
CA ALA A 602 -36.85 22.46 -13.01
C ALA A 602 -36.15 23.12 -14.21
N ALA A 603 -35.29 22.37 -14.91
CA ALA A 603 -34.52 22.87 -16.03
C ALA A 603 -35.44 23.38 -17.17
N PRO A 604 -35.10 24.50 -17.84
CA PRO A 604 -35.87 25.00 -18.98
C PRO A 604 -35.95 23.97 -20.12
N LYS A 605 -37.15 23.76 -20.67
CA LYS A 605 -37.33 22.83 -21.81
C LYS A 605 -36.58 23.33 -23.05
N LEU A 606 -35.86 22.42 -23.73
CA LEU A 606 -35.16 22.69 -24.98
C LEU A 606 -36.05 23.40 -26.00
N SER A 607 -35.51 24.45 -26.62
CA SER A 607 -36.21 25.25 -27.64
C SER A 607 -36.50 24.43 -28.90
N LYS A 608 -37.47 24.87 -29.70
CA LYS A 608 -37.80 24.22 -30.99
C LYS A 608 -36.59 24.24 -31.95
N ALA A 609 -35.83 25.33 -32.00
CA ALA A 609 -34.62 25.44 -32.82
C ALA A 609 -33.50 24.48 -32.39
N MET A 610 -33.33 24.24 -31.09
CA MET A 610 -32.38 23.23 -30.57
C MET A 610 -32.79 21.80 -30.97
N LYS A 611 -34.09 21.49 -30.94
CA LYS A 611 -34.61 20.18 -31.39
C LYS A 611 -34.52 19.97 -32.91
N GLU A 612 -34.52 21.04 -33.67
CA GLU A 612 -34.37 21.04 -35.13
C GLU A 612 -32.90 21.16 -35.59
N GLY A 613 -31.92 21.04 -34.68
CA GLY A 613 -30.49 21.10 -35.00
C GLY A 613 -29.98 22.47 -35.45
N ARG A 614 -30.80 23.53 -35.33
CA ARG A 614 -30.49 24.90 -35.80
C ARG A 614 -29.86 25.80 -34.76
N ALA A 615 -29.66 25.30 -33.54
CA ALA A 615 -28.93 25.94 -32.46
C ALA A 615 -28.23 24.87 -31.62
N PRO A 616 -27.04 25.13 -31.07
CA PRO A 616 -26.32 24.17 -30.24
C PRO A 616 -27.11 23.80 -28.99
N LEU A 617 -26.91 22.58 -28.49
CA LEU A 617 -27.42 22.15 -27.20
C LEU A 617 -26.71 22.91 -26.07
N ARG A 618 -27.37 22.96 -24.91
CA ARG A 618 -26.85 23.58 -23.69
C ARG A 618 -25.66 22.81 -23.11
N THR A 619 -24.79 23.52 -22.42
CA THR A 619 -23.67 22.91 -21.68
C THR A 619 -24.11 22.43 -20.30
N PHE A 620 -23.26 21.66 -19.61
CA PHE A 620 -23.55 21.14 -18.26
C PHE A 620 -23.70 22.22 -17.16
N GLY A 621 -23.59 23.52 -17.49
CA GLY A 621 -23.79 24.65 -16.57
C GLY A 621 -25.09 25.46 -16.74
N ASP A 622 -25.98 25.11 -17.69
CA ASP A 622 -27.15 25.91 -18.12
C ASP A 622 -28.55 25.39 -17.69
#